data_AF-A0A7C1FXS1-F1
#
_entry.id   AF-A0A7C1FXS1-F1
#
_cell.length_a   1.000
_cell.length_b   1.000
_cell.length_c   1.000
_cell.angle_alpha   90.00
_cell.angle_beta   90.00
_cell.angle_gamma   90.00
#
_symmetry.space_group_name_H-M   'P 1'
#
loop_
_entity.id
_entity.type
_entity.pdbx_description
1 polymer ?
#
loop_
_entity_poly.entity_id
_entity_poly.type
_entity_poly.pdbx_seq_one_letter_code
_entity_poly.pdbx_strand_id
1 'polypeptide(L)'
;MLKNKAIFFRIFIVFAFLVMPVFLTAQKKDRKKDKNKCQTVSEQDLINYSTLSAPESVIKHATGWAMQNNGAWYSMKNEIPFSDQRANKNNTGIRKLGYDNFIQLEMRSLMINNKQYNVLIKKYRDGTYEFPVLKEGWKGFKSLDFYVFPSVKLFNILPDSVPFNEAYAVDLNVLTRGTIKNYDHKNWKSILVRQAEQTHLGEQINGFDLIVAVFPIKNNGEEVCRFRLIKSFDNNYLRSIYTAPNHREELFRSAFYEVKYYAFKNFIQTAKDDYVKVTPATGTGNSFQNYYNWGIIKYRAGDYIKAIEYFQKAIALHPDAKDFMPFAYLGNAQSKLHRYSDAIGSYDRALEINPDNIMQYSNWVRN
;
A
#
# COMPACT_ATOMS: atom_id res chain seq x y z
N MET A 1 36.26 -20.11 59.41
CA MET A 1 34.91 -19.63 59.82
C MET A 1 33.90 -20.77 59.62
N LEU A 2 32.76 -20.72 60.34
CA LEU A 2 31.56 -21.60 60.32
C LEU A 2 31.69 -23.00 59.64
N LYS A 3 31.69 -24.11 60.40
CA LYS A 3 30.52 -24.82 61.00
C LYS A 3 29.56 -25.40 59.94
N ASN A 4 29.60 -26.72 59.71
CA ASN A 4 28.88 -27.80 60.42
C ASN A 4 27.39 -27.89 60.01
N LYS A 5 26.98 -28.96 59.30
CA LYS A 5 26.74 -30.36 59.74
C LYS A 5 25.34 -30.54 60.35
N ALA A 6 24.60 -31.54 59.83
CA ALA A 6 23.29 -31.93 60.32
C ALA A 6 23.37 -32.80 61.60
N ILE A 7 22.25 -32.90 62.33
CA ILE A 7 21.78 -34.12 63.02
C ILE A 7 20.34 -33.94 63.55
N PHE A 8 19.56 -35.01 63.39
CA PHE A 8 18.26 -35.39 63.99
C PHE A 8 17.78 -34.68 65.27
N PHE A 9 16.44 -34.56 65.39
CA PHE A 9 15.70 -35.32 66.42
C PHE A 9 14.26 -35.68 65.95
N ARG A 10 13.62 -36.65 66.61
CA ARG A 10 12.27 -37.23 66.33
C ARG A 10 11.40 -37.12 67.60
N ILE A 11 10.21 -37.76 67.61
CA ILE A 11 9.27 -38.03 68.76
C ILE A 11 8.15 -36.96 68.90
N PHE A 12 6.84 -37.25 69.00
CA PHE A 12 5.99 -38.49 68.97
C PHE A 12 4.57 -38.13 68.39
N ILE A 13 3.81 -39.00 67.68
CA ILE A 13 2.74 -39.95 68.15
C ILE A 13 1.57 -39.24 68.89
N VAL A 14 0.24 -39.41 68.62
CA VAL A 14 -0.59 -40.33 67.78
C VAL A 14 -2.05 -39.75 67.67
N PHE A 15 -3.12 -40.14 66.91
CA PHE A 15 -3.49 -41.23 65.96
C PHE A 15 -4.80 -40.89 65.14
N ALA A 16 -5.17 -41.73 64.14
CA ALA A 16 -6.50 -42.32 63.76
C ALA A 16 -7.87 -41.56 63.82
N PHE A 17 -8.96 -41.89 63.09
CA PHE A 17 -9.27 -42.88 62.02
C PHE A 17 -10.62 -42.55 61.27
N LEU A 18 -10.77 -42.97 59.99
CA LEU A 18 -12.05 -43.22 59.25
C LEU A 18 -13.01 -42.00 59.05
N VAL A 19 -14.04 -41.96 58.18
CA VAL A 19 -14.73 -42.91 57.28
C VAL A 19 -14.92 -42.27 55.87
N MET A 20 -15.04 -43.06 54.80
CA MET A 20 -15.48 -42.59 53.46
C MET A 20 -16.88 -43.11 53.13
N PRO A 21 -17.71 -42.34 52.39
CA PRO A 21 -18.53 -42.97 51.35
C PRO A 21 -18.49 -42.24 50.00
N VAL A 22 -18.38 -43.01 48.92
CA VAL A 22 -18.64 -42.56 47.55
C VAL A 22 -20.15 -42.58 47.31
N PHE A 23 -20.71 -41.50 46.75
CA PHE A 23 -22.05 -41.51 46.16
C PHE A 23 -21.98 -41.15 44.68
N LEU A 24 -22.34 -42.11 43.81
CA LEU A 24 -22.73 -41.81 42.43
C LEU A 24 -24.17 -41.30 42.44
N THR A 25 -24.40 -40.11 41.91
CA THR A 25 -25.73 -39.67 41.44
C THR A 25 -25.62 -39.15 40.01
N ALA A 26 -25.90 -40.02 39.04
CA ALA A 26 -26.07 -39.61 37.66
C ALA A 26 -27.46 -38.97 37.48
N GLN A 27 -27.51 -37.67 37.18
CA GLN A 27 -28.72 -37.01 36.67
C GLN A 27 -28.47 -36.44 35.27
N LYS A 28 -29.48 -36.60 34.41
CA LYS A 28 -29.47 -36.11 33.03
C LYS A 28 -29.27 -34.59 32.99
N LYS A 29 -28.33 -34.13 32.18
CA LYS A 29 -28.23 -32.71 31.79
C LYS A 29 -28.70 -32.55 30.36
N ASP A 30 -29.91 -32.05 30.17
CA ASP A 30 -30.52 -31.90 28.85
C ASP A 30 -29.68 -30.99 27.94
N ARG A 31 -29.29 -31.50 26.78
CA ARG A 31 -28.68 -30.72 25.72
C ARG A 31 -29.74 -29.88 24.99
N LYS A 32 -30.20 -28.79 25.62
CA LYS A 32 -30.82 -27.70 24.85
C LYS A 32 -29.79 -27.15 23.86
N LYS A 33 -30.22 -26.95 22.62
CA LYS A 33 -29.40 -26.35 21.56
C LYS A 33 -29.21 -24.86 21.85
N ASP A 34 -28.11 -24.49 22.50
CA ASP A 34 -27.60 -23.13 22.37
C ASP A 34 -27.19 -22.93 20.90
N LYS A 35 -28.02 -22.19 20.16
CA LYS A 35 -27.63 -21.66 18.85
C LYS A 35 -26.39 -20.79 19.05
N ASN A 36 -25.43 -20.86 18.12
CA ASN A 36 -24.22 -20.04 18.14
C ASN A 36 -24.56 -18.56 18.38
N LYS A 37 -24.43 -18.10 19.63
CA LYS A 37 -24.22 -16.68 19.92
C LYS A 37 -22.81 -16.35 19.45
N CYS A 38 -22.72 -16.03 18.17
CA CYS A 38 -21.56 -15.31 17.64
C CYS A 38 -21.37 -14.10 18.55
N GLN A 39 -20.25 -14.03 19.26
CA GLN A 39 -19.94 -12.86 20.07
C GLN A 39 -19.84 -11.69 19.10
N THR A 40 -20.69 -10.68 19.30
CA THR A 40 -20.60 -9.40 18.59
C THR A 40 -19.35 -8.70 19.09
N VAL A 41 -18.23 -9.01 18.46
CA VAL A 41 -16.98 -8.24 18.55
C VAL A 41 -17.35 -6.78 18.31
N SER A 42 -16.88 -5.86 19.15
CA SER A 42 -17.34 -4.47 19.05
C SER A 42 -16.89 -3.86 17.72
N GLU A 43 -17.65 -2.90 17.20
CA GLU A 43 -17.30 -2.28 15.92
C GLU A 43 -15.90 -1.63 15.95
N GLN A 44 -15.46 -1.19 17.14
CA GLN A 44 -14.11 -0.70 17.46
C GLN A 44 -13.00 -1.74 17.23
N ASP A 45 -13.20 -3.00 17.65
CA ASP A 45 -12.13 -4.02 17.74
C ASP A 45 -11.76 -4.65 16.38
N LEU A 46 -12.52 -4.33 15.33
CA LEU A 46 -12.33 -4.83 13.96
C LEU A 46 -11.95 -3.70 12.99
N ILE A 47 -11.20 -2.70 13.45
CA ILE A 47 -10.64 -1.62 12.63
C ILE A 47 -9.13 -1.58 12.86
N ASN A 48 -8.38 -1.03 11.90
CA ASN A 48 -6.94 -0.75 11.98
C ASN A 48 -5.98 -1.95 11.76
N TYR A 49 -6.20 -2.72 10.69
CA TYR A 49 -5.08 -3.32 9.95
C TYR A 49 -4.75 -2.43 8.74
N SER A 50 -3.72 -1.59 8.89
CA SER A 50 -3.26 -0.71 7.82
C SER A 50 -2.40 -1.49 6.82
N THR A 51 -3.06 -2.13 5.87
CA THR A 51 -2.41 -3.06 4.93
C THR A 51 -1.78 -2.32 3.75
N LEU A 52 -0.45 -2.48 3.60
CA LEU A 52 0.32 -2.09 2.41
C LEU A 52 0.35 -3.26 1.41
N SER A 53 -0.13 -3.03 0.18
CA SER A 53 -0.25 -4.06 -0.86
C SER A 53 1.09 -4.58 -1.41
N ALA A 54 1.03 -5.57 -2.30
CA ALA A 54 2.13 -5.93 -3.20
C ALA A 54 2.44 -4.77 -4.18
N PRO A 55 3.55 -4.77 -4.95
CA PRO A 55 3.69 -3.82 -6.05
C PRO A 55 2.55 -4.01 -7.05
N GLU A 56 1.70 -3.01 -7.22
CA GLU A 56 0.60 -3.01 -8.20
C GLU A 56 1.15 -2.72 -9.59
N SER A 57 2.07 -1.76 -9.67
CA SER A 57 2.75 -1.39 -10.90
C SER A 57 4.20 -0.97 -10.63
N VAL A 58 5.06 -1.10 -11.66
CA VAL A 58 6.51 -0.93 -11.51
C VAL A 58 7.13 -0.30 -12.77
N ILE A 59 7.97 0.74 -12.60
CA ILE A 59 8.88 1.23 -13.65
C ILE A 59 10.32 0.87 -13.26
N LYS A 60 10.98 0.06 -14.10
CA LYS A 60 12.41 -0.32 -13.94
C LYS A 60 13.35 0.40 -14.92
N HIS A 61 12.86 0.69 -16.13
CA HIS A 61 13.67 1.17 -17.24
C HIS A 61 13.21 2.55 -17.70
N ALA A 62 13.56 3.58 -16.93
CA ALA A 62 13.43 4.97 -17.34
C ALA A 62 14.78 5.52 -17.79
N THR A 63 14.80 6.36 -18.83
CA THR A 63 15.97 7.15 -19.22
C THR A 63 16.03 8.42 -18.37
N GLY A 64 17.15 8.69 -17.71
CA GLY A 64 17.43 9.96 -17.06
C GLY A 64 18.05 10.91 -18.07
N TRP A 65 17.52 12.12 -18.13
CA TRP A 65 18.00 13.23 -18.96
C TRP A 65 18.40 14.39 -18.07
N ALA A 66 19.56 15.00 -18.32
CA ALA A 66 20.01 16.18 -17.59
C ALA A 66 20.77 17.18 -18.47
N MET A 67 20.44 18.46 -18.28
CA MET A 67 21.05 19.60 -18.94
C MET A 67 22.45 19.85 -18.39
N GLN A 68 23.48 19.77 -19.24
CA GLN A 68 24.87 20.01 -18.88
C GLN A 68 25.20 21.51 -18.86
N ASN A 69 26.34 21.88 -18.25
CA ASN A 69 26.70 23.30 -18.07
C ASN A 69 27.06 24.01 -19.39
N ASN A 70 27.29 23.26 -20.46
CA ASN A 70 27.50 23.74 -21.82
C ASN A 70 26.21 23.75 -22.67
N GLY A 71 25.02 23.62 -22.05
CA GLY A 71 23.73 23.61 -22.76
C GLY A 71 23.40 22.31 -23.51
N ALA A 72 24.28 21.29 -23.47
CA ALA A 72 24.00 20.00 -24.06
C ALA A 72 23.09 19.15 -23.16
N TRP A 73 22.09 18.48 -23.74
CA TRP A 73 21.38 17.40 -23.05
C TRP A 73 22.23 16.13 -23.07
N TYR A 74 22.34 15.47 -21.92
CA TYR A 74 23.00 14.16 -21.80
C TYR A 74 22.07 13.18 -21.10
N SER A 75 22.10 11.91 -21.53
CA SER A 75 21.17 10.89 -21.05
C SER A 75 21.79 9.50 -20.88
N MET A 76 21.15 8.73 -20.01
CA MET A 76 21.52 7.35 -19.68
C MET A 76 20.29 6.67 -19.08
N LYS A 77 20.24 5.33 -19.07
CA LYS A 77 19.25 4.64 -18.24
C LYS A 77 19.44 5.00 -16.76
N ASN A 78 18.37 5.02 -15.98
CA ASN A 78 18.44 5.09 -14.51
C ASN A 78 18.86 3.73 -13.92
N GLU A 79 20.04 3.26 -14.32
CA GLU A 79 20.60 1.95 -13.98
C GLU A 79 22.07 2.13 -13.60
N ILE A 80 22.38 2.76 -12.45
CA ILE A 80 23.61 2.59 -11.63
C ILE A 80 23.69 3.65 -10.50
N PRO A 81 24.24 3.30 -9.31
CA PRO A 81 24.42 4.22 -8.19
C PRO A 81 25.85 4.82 -8.14
N PHE A 82 25.97 6.14 -8.01
CA PHE A 82 27.25 6.71 -7.58
C PHE A 82 27.43 6.55 -6.07
N SER A 83 28.26 5.55 -5.74
CA SER A 83 28.69 5.11 -4.41
C SER A 83 29.33 6.20 -3.53
N ASP A 84 29.84 7.25 -4.16
CA ASP A 84 30.68 8.28 -3.55
C ASP A 84 29.89 9.54 -3.21
N GLN A 85 29.78 9.86 -1.91
CA GLN A 85 29.11 11.09 -1.44
C GLN A 85 29.78 12.38 -1.95
N ARG A 86 31.04 12.35 -2.42
CA ARG A 86 31.68 13.47 -3.12
C ARG A 86 31.43 13.46 -4.62
N ALA A 87 31.19 12.30 -5.25
CA ALA A 87 30.75 12.24 -6.65
C ALA A 87 29.39 12.93 -6.81
N ASN A 88 28.49 12.69 -5.84
CA ASN A 88 27.15 13.29 -5.78
C ASN A 88 27.16 14.78 -5.38
N LYS A 89 28.34 15.39 -5.21
CA LYS A 89 28.53 16.83 -4.95
C LYS A 89 29.24 17.58 -6.08
N ASN A 90 29.66 16.90 -7.16
CA ASN A 90 30.39 17.54 -8.25
C ASN A 90 29.46 17.89 -9.43
N ASN A 91 29.31 19.19 -9.70
CA ASN A 91 28.42 19.73 -10.74
C ASN A 91 28.98 19.62 -12.18
N THR A 92 29.91 18.69 -12.45
CA THR A 92 30.57 18.54 -13.75
C THR A 92 30.61 17.09 -14.26
N GLY A 93 30.36 16.93 -15.57
CA GLY A 93 30.44 15.66 -16.30
C GLY A 93 29.28 14.69 -16.08
N ILE A 94 29.54 13.41 -16.41
CA ILE A 94 28.59 12.28 -16.41
C ILE A 94 27.73 12.19 -15.12
N ARG A 95 28.22 12.70 -13.99
CA ARG A 95 27.53 12.67 -12.69
C ARG A 95 26.30 13.59 -12.60
N LYS A 96 26.12 14.52 -13.54
CA LYS A 96 24.92 15.36 -13.60
C LYS A 96 23.70 14.64 -14.21
N LEU A 97 23.87 13.43 -14.78
CA LEU A 97 22.86 12.64 -15.52
C LEU A 97 21.49 12.49 -14.86
N GLY A 98 21.44 12.58 -13.54
CA GLY A 98 20.21 12.73 -12.78
C GLY A 98 20.57 12.89 -11.31
N TYR A 99 19.98 13.89 -10.65
CA TYR A 99 20.18 14.15 -9.21
C TYR A 99 19.70 13.01 -8.30
N ASP A 100 19.02 12.02 -8.87
CA ASP A 100 18.04 11.19 -8.17
C ASP A 100 17.83 9.84 -8.90
N ASN A 101 18.89 9.26 -9.50
CA ASN A 101 18.84 8.01 -10.29
C ASN A 101 18.25 6.83 -9.49
N PHE A 102 17.01 6.44 -9.80
CA PHE A 102 16.32 5.31 -9.15
C PHE A 102 16.49 4.01 -9.94
N ILE A 103 16.62 2.87 -9.26
CA ILE A 103 16.65 1.56 -9.92
C ILE A 103 15.24 1.00 -10.15
N GLN A 104 14.25 1.45 -9.37
CA GLN A 104 12.85 1.03 -9.52
C GLN A 104 11.90 2.05 -8.87
N LEU A 105 10.85 2.45 -9.57
CA LEU A 105 9.64 3.02 -8.98
C LEU A 105 8.59 1.92 -8.83
N GLU A 106 7.88 1.89 -7.72
CA GLU A 106 6.72 1.04 -7.46
C GLU A 106 5.53 1.91 -7.07
N MET A 107 4.34 1.56 -7.56
CA MET A 107 3.08 2.01 -6.96
C MET A 107 2.50 0.88 -6.11
N ARG A 108 1.88 1.27 -5.00
CA ARG A 108 1.11 0.41 -4.09
C ARG A 108 -0.09 1.19 -3.57
N SER A 109 -1.08 0.49 -3.04
CA SER A 109 -2.12 1.01 -2.18
C SER A 109 -1.76 0.77 -0.71
N LEU A 110 -2.24 1.67 0.12
CA LEU A 110 -2.19 1.58 1.57
C LEU A 110 -3.57 1.96 2.10
N MET A 111 -4.25 1.01 2.72
CA MET A 111 -5.41 1.33 3.55
C MET A 111 -4.91 1.86 4.89
N ILE A 112 -5.49 2.95 5.37
CA ILE A 112 -5.37 3.38 6.77
C ILE A 112 -6.78 3.56 7.30
N ASN A 113 -7.12 2.83 8.35
CA ASN A 113 -8.45 2.73 8.97
C ASN A 113 -9.57 2.39 7.94
N ASN A 114 -10.11 3.42 7.31
CA ASN A 114 -11.25 3.41 6.38
C ASN A 114 -11.02 4.33 5.16
N LYS A 115 -9.77 4.74 4.88
CA LYS A 115 -9.39 5.62 3.76
C LYS A 115 -8.28 5.00 2.93
N GLN A 116 -8.45 4.99 1.62
CA GLN A 116 -7.44 4.52 0.67
C GLN A 116 -6.43 5.63 0.35
N TYR A 117 -5.16 5.27 0.40
CA TYR A 117 -4.02 6.04 -0.06
C TYR A 117 -3.23 5.23 -1.08
N ASN A 118 -2.42 5.91 -1.89
CA ASN A 118 -1.37 5.24 -2.68
C ASN A 118 0.01 5.63 -2.15
N VAL A 119 0.98 4.76 -2.42
CA VAL A 119 2.35 4.87 -1.95
C VAL A 119 3.27 4.76 -3.16
N LEU A 120 3.86 5.89 -3.55
CA LEU A 120 4.94 5.91 -4.52
C LEU A 120 6.22 5.54 -3.78
N ILE A 121 6.83 4.40 -4.14
CA ILE A 121 8.11 3.95 -3.57
C ILE A 121 9.19 4.09 -4.64
N LYS A 122 10.29 4.75 -4.27
CA LYS A 122 11.42 5.05 -5.15
C LYS A 122 12.68 4.40 -4.60
N LYS A 123 13.04 3.26 -5.19
CA LYS A 123 14.18 2.43 -4.77
C LYS A 123 15.44 2.82 -5.51
N TYR A 124 16.57 2.77 -4.81
CA TYR A 124 17.90 3.01 -5.35
C TYR A 124 18.93 2.19 -4.58
N ARG A 125 20.13 2.03 -5.16
CA ARG A 125 21.30 1.54 -4.43
C ARG A 125 22.08 2.75 -3.93
N ASP A 126 22.59 2.62 -2.72
CA ASP A 126 23.17 3.68 -1.89
C ASP A 126 24.44 3.08 -1.24
N GLY A 127 25.18 3.85 -0.45
CA GLY A 127 26.34 3.31 0.24
C GLY A 127 27.12 4.31 1.06
N THR A 128 28.05 3.79 1.84
CA THR A 128 28.92 4.54 2.74
C THR A 128 30.35 4.04 2.64
N TYR A 129 31.31 4.95 2.73
CA TYR A 129 32.70 4.61 2.96
C TYR A 129 32.95 4.32 4.44
N GLU A 130 33.80 3.33 4.70
CA GLU A 130 34.39 3.08 6.02
C GLU A 130 35.31 4.23 6.43
N PHE A 131 36.03 4.83 5.47
CA PHE A 131 36.80 6.05 5.66
C PHE A 131 36.29 7.18 4.73
N PRO A 132 35.25 7.95 5.13
CA PRO A 132 34.67 9.03 4.30
C PRO A 132 35.63 10.15 3.90
N VAL A 133 36.75 10.30 4.61
CA VAL A 133 37.80 11.27 4.26
C VAL A 133 38.66 10.76 3.09
N LEU A 134 39.02 9.48 3.11
CA LEU A 134 39.88 8.83 2.11
C LEU A 134 39.12 8.31 0.87
N LYS A 135 37.81 8.03 1.04
CA LYS A 135 36.97 7.26 0.10
C LYS A 135 37.33 5.77 0.02
N GLU A 136 37.75 5.20 1.13
CA GLU A 136 38.16 3.80 1.22
C GLU A 136 37.10 2.94 1.93
N GLY A 137 37.14 1.62 1.67
CA GLY A 137 36.20 0.65 2.23
C GLY A 137 34.74 0.94 1.90
N TRP A 138 34.38 1.07 0.61
CA TRP A 138 32.98 1.30 0.24
C TRP A 138 32.09 0.09 0.51
N LYS A 139 31.00 0.33 1.25
CA LYS A 139 29.98 -0.67 1.61
C LYS A 139 28.63 -0.18 1.11
N GLY A 140 28.11 -0.86 0.08
CA GLY A 140 26.84 -0.52 -0.58
C GLY A 140 25.64 -1.24 0.03
N PHE A 141 24.49 -0.57 0.03
CA PHE A 141 23.21 -1.11 0.52
C PHE A 141 22.05 -0.63 -0.36
N LYS A 142 20.84 -1.21 -0.20
CA LYS A 142 19.64 -0.72 -0.87
C LYS A 142 18.92 0.32 0.00
N SER A 143 18.45 1.39 -0.63
CA SER A 143 17.67 2.46 -0.01
C SER A 143 16.36 2.65 -0.77
N LEU A 144 15.35 3.18 -0.09
CA LEU A 144 14.13 3.66 -0.73
C LEU A 144 13.69 4.98 -0.11
N ASP A 145 13.16 5.87 -0.95
CA ASP A 145 12.23 6.92 -0.52
C ASP A 145 10.80 6.38 -0.69
N PHE A 146 9.87 6.83 0.15
CA PHE A 146 8.44 6.60 -0.03
C PHE A 146 7.63 7.87 0.19
N TYR A 147 6.48 7.96 -0.49
CA TYR A 147 5.54 9.08 -0.41
C TYR A 147 4.12 8.51 -0.37
N VAL A 148 3.41 8.71 0.74
CA VAL A 148 2.01 8.31 0.92
C VAL A 148 1.12 9.48 0.54
N PHE A 149 0.20 9.32 -0.40
CA PHE A 149 -0.64 10.41 -0.91
C PHE A 149 -2.09 9.94 -1.17
N PRO A 150 -3.10 10.85 -1.19
CA PRO A 150 -4.49 10.48 -1.42
C PRO A 150 -4.71 9.91 -2.82
N SER A 151 -5.32 8.72 -2.93
CA SER A 151 -5.51 8.00 -4.20
C SER A 151 -6.21 8.79 -5.31
N VAL A 152 -7.10 9.73 -4.94
CA VAL A 152 -7.77 10.65 -5.89
C VAL A 152 -6.78 11.45 -6.76
N LYS A 153 -5.54 11.66 -6.30
CA LYS A 153 -4.50 12.35 -7.08
C LYS A 153 -4.05 11.57 -8.31
N LEU A 154 -4.24 10.26 -8.38
CA LEU A 154 -3.90 9.47 -9.57
C LEU A 154 -4.64 9.96 -10.83
N PHE A 155 -5.87 10.44 -10.67
CA PHE A 155 -6.69 11.05 -11.74
C PHE A 155 -6.14 12.41 -12.21
N ASN A 156 -5.32 13.08 -11.38
CA ASN A 156 -4.61 14.29 -11.79
C ASN A 156 -3.27 13.95 -12.48
N ILE A 157 -2.58 12.87 -12.07
CA ILE A 157 -1.32 12.39 -12.69
C ILE A 157 -1.58 11.78 -14.06
N LEU A 158 -2.72 11.12 -14.24
CA LEU A 158 -3.21 10.59 -15.52
C LEU A 158 -4.69 10.96 -15.68
N PRO A 159 -5.01 12.17 -16.17
CA PRO A 159 -6.37 12.58 -16.49
C PRO A 159 -6.92 11.74 -17.64
N ASP A 160 -8.25 11.65 -17.76
CA ASP A 160 -8.90 10.75 -18.72
C ASP A 160 -8.81 11.30 -20.16
N SER A 161 -8.78 12.63 -20.31
CA SER A 161 -8.27 13.31 -21.51
C SER A 161 -6.84 13.77 -21.24
N VAL A 162 -5.86 13.15 -21.90
CA VAL A 162 -4.43 13.41 -21.68
C VAL A 162 -3.93 14.49 -22.66
N PRO A 163 -3.43 15.64 -22.17
CA PRO A 163 -3.02 16.74 -23.03
C PRO A 163 -1.63 16.48 -23.61
N PHE A 164 -1.59 15.75 -24.72
CA PHE A 164 -0.35 15.46 -25.43
C PHE A 164 0.34 16.73 -25.95
N ASN A 165 1.67 16.76 -25.83
CA ASN A 165 2.54 17.88 -26.13
C ASN A 165 2.33 19.12 -25.22
N GLU A 166 1.63 18.97 -24.09
CA GLU A 166 1.49 19.98 -23.04
C GLU A 166 2.04 19.44 -21.70
N ALA A 167 2.91 20.20 -21.04
CA ALA A 167 3.42 19.84 -19.72
C ALA A 167 2.45 20.28 -18.61
N TYR A 168 2.32 19.49 -17.55
CA TYR A 168 1.54 19.84 -16.35
C TYR A 168 2.23 19.35 -15.07
N ALA A 169 1.76 19.83 -13.92
CA ALA A 169 2.27 19.41 -12.62
C ALA A 169 1.15 19.12 -11.64
N VAL A 170 1.35 18.08 -10.84
CA VAL A 170 0.41 17.59 -9.86
C VAL A 170 1.07 17.64 -8.49
N ASP A 171 0.62 18.60 -7.68
CA ASP A 171 0.80 18.54 -6.23
C ASP A 171 0.09 17.28 -5.70
N LEU A 172 0.82 16.39 -5.01
CA LEU A 172 0.24 15.18 -4.43
C LEU A 172 -0.44 15.40 -3.08
N ASN A 173 -0.17 16.51 -2.36
CA ASN A 173 -0.54 16.66 -0.95
C ASN A 173 -0.15 15.42 -0.13
N VAL A 174 1.15 15.11 -0.16
CA VAL A 174 1.73 13.94 0.50
C VAL A 174 1.39 13.96 1.99
N LEU A 175 0.68 12.92 2.45
CA LEU A 175 0.38 12.70 3.86
C LEU A 175 1.67 12.55 4.64
N THR A 176 2.55 11.63 4.23
CA THR A 176 3.83 11.38 4.90
C THR A 176 4.88 10.86 3.92
N ARG A 177 6.16 11.13 4.21
CA ARG A 177 7.29 10.67 3.40
C ARG A 177 8.53 10.36 4.23
N GLY A 178 9.28 9.34 3.83
CA GLY A 178 10.48 8.91 4.54
C GLY A 178 11.51 8.22 3.65
N THR A 179 12.75 8.13 4.14
CA THR A 179 13.86 7.44 3.48
C THR A 179 14.31 6.27 4.35
N ILE A 180 14.14 5.03 3.86
CA ILE A 180 14.56 3.82 4.58
C ILE A 180 15.86 3.29 3.98
N LYS A 181 16.97 3.58 4.66
CA LYS A 181 18.31 3.07 4.32
C LYS A 181 18.54 1.65 4.83
N ASN A 182 19.25 0.86 4.02
CA ASN A 182 19.52 -0.57 4.18
C ASN A 182 18.26 -1.41 4.43
N TYR A 183 17.29 -1.30 3.52
CA TYR A 183 15.95 -1.85 3.74
C TYR A 183 15.89 -3.39 3.68
N ASP A 184 16.86 -4.08 3.07
CA ASP A 184 16.86 -5.55 3.01
C ASP A 184 17.02 -6.19 4.41
N HIS A 185 17.66 -5.47 5.35
CA HIS A 185 17.88 -5.90 6.73
C HIS A 185 16.85 -5.29 7.72
N LYS A 186 15.73 -4.75 7.22
CA LYS A 186 14.69 -4.09 8.01
C LYS A 186 13.30 -4.50 7.54
N ASN A 187 12.34 -4.61 8.47
CA ASN A 187 10.93 -4.67 8.09
C ASN A 187 10.43 -3.28 7.66
N TRP A 188 10.88 -2.84 6.49
CA TRP A 188 10.61 -1.50 5.94
C TRP A 188 9.13 -1.27 5.66
N LYS A 189 8.35 -2.33 5.39
CA LYS A 189 6.90 -2.25 5.22
C LYS A 189 6.23 -1.74 6.50
N SER A 190 6.51 -2.38 7.64
CA SER A 190 5.94 -1.97 8.93
C SER A 190 6.43 -0.61 9.40
N ILE A 191 7.66 -0.20 9.05
CA ILE A 191 8.15 1.17 9.30
C ILE A 191 7.33 2.19 8.51
N LEU A 192 7.11 1.94 7.21
CA LEU A 192 6.33 2.80 6.32
C LEU A 192 4.87 2.93 6.78
N VAL A 193 4.22 1.78 7.03
CA VAL A 193 2.84 1.70 7.53
C VAL A 193 2.69 2.49 8.82
N ARG A 194 3.54 2.21 9.83
CA ARG A 194 3.51 2.92 11.12
C ARG A 194 3.67 4.43 10.96
N GLN A 195 4.63 4.90 10.15
CA GLN A 195 4.81 6.34 9.94
C GLN A 195 3.55 6.98 9.33
N ALA A 196 2.87 6.27 8.42
CA ALA A 196 1.63 6.73 7.81
C ALA A 196 0.45 6.75 8.79
N GLU A 197 0.34 5.75 9.67
CA GLU A 197 -0.64 5.72 10.77
C GLU A 197 -0.43 6.87 11.74
N GLN A 198 0.79 7.06 12.26
CA GLN A 198 1.13 8.16 13.16
C GLN A 198 0.86 9.53 12.52
N THR A 199 1.13 9.69 11.22
CA THR A 199 0.81 10.93 10.50
C THR A 199 -0.69 11.09 10.25
N HIS A 200 -1.45 10.00 10.05
CA HIS A 200 -2.91 10.04 9.89
C HIS A 200 -3.63 10.40 11.20
N LEU A 201 -3.09 9.96 12.34
CA LEU A 201 -3.57 10.29 13.70
C LEU A 201 -3.15 11.70 14.17
N GLY A 202 -2.30 12.40 13.42
CA GLY A 202 -1.81 13.74 13.78
C GLY A 202 -0.62 13.75 14.74
N GLU A 203 -0.04 12.60 15.08
CA GLU A 203 1.17 12.51 15.93
C GLU A 203 2.44 13.05 15.23
N GLN A 204 2.41 13.16 13.90
CA GLN A 204 3.51 13.67 13.08
C GLN A 204 2.97 14.64 12.03
N ILE A 205 3.76 15.67 11.70
CA ILE A 205 3.45 16.65 10.66
C ILE A 205 4.47 16.51 9.53
N ASN A 206 4.01 16.36 8.30
CA ASN A 206 4.87 16.21 7.12
C ASN A 206 5.16 17.57 6.45
N GLY A 207 6.25 18.24 6.85
CA GLY A 207 6.62 19.55 6.30
C GLY A 207 7.10 19.60 4.84
N PHE A 208 6.94 18.53 4.05
CA PHE A 208 7.43 18.44 2.66
C PHE A 208 6.45 17.71 1.75
N ASP A 209 6.19 18.29 0.59
CA ASP A 209 5.35 17.69 -0.46
C ASP A 209 6.18 17.09 -1.60
N LEU A 210 5.50 16.33 -2.45
CA LEU A 210 6.03 15.87 -3.73
C LEU A 210 5.12 16.35 -4.85
N ILE A 211 5.70 17.06 -5.81
CA ILE A 211 5.03 17.51 -7.02
C ILE A 211 5.50 16.63 -8.17
N VAL A 212 4.56 15.99 -8.86
CA VAL A 212 4.83 15.17 -10.05
C VAL A 212 4.59 16.03 -11.27
N ALA A 213 5.67 16.48 -11.92
CA ALA A 213 5.58 17.05 -13.25
C ALA A 213 5.43 15.92 -14.28
N VAL A 214 4.52 16.07 -15.24
CA VAL A 214 4.21 15.11 -16.30
C VAL A 214 4.15 15.86 -17.63
N PHE A 215 4.74 15.30 -18.67
CA PHE A 215 4.75 15.86 -20.02
C PHE A 215 4.68 14.70 -21.02
N PRO A 216 3.45 14.28 -21.40
CA PRO A 216 3.24 13.27 -22.42
C PRO A 216 3.49 13.88 -23.79
N ILE A 217 4.37 13.28 -24.59
CA ILE A 217 4.78 13.76 -25.91
C ILE A 217 4.36 12.74 -26.95
N LYS A 218 3.77 13.22 -28.04
CA LYS A 218 3.38 12.43 -29.22
C LYS A 218 3.91 13.10 -30.48
N ASN A 219 4.81 12.41 -31.17
CA ASN A 219 5.47 12.92 -32.37
C ASN A 219 5.77 11.76 -33.35
N ASN A 220 5.39 11.91 -34.63
CA ASN A 220 5.69 10.95 -35.71
C ASN A 220 5.39 9.46 -35.38
N GLY A 221 4.34 9.19 -34.61
CA GLY A 221 3.94 7.84 -34.18
C GLY A 221 4.62 7.33 -32.91
N GLU A 222 5.68 7.99 -32.43
CA GLU A 222 6.28 7.73 -31.12
C GLU A 222 5.49 8.45 -30.01
N GLU A 223 5.15 7.73 -28.94
CA GLU A 223 4.60 8.29 -27.72
C GLU A 223 5.54 8.02 -26.53
N VAL A 224 5.98 9.10 -25.87
CA VAL A 224 6.82 9.04 -24.66
C VAL A 224 6.19 9.87 -23.54
N CYS A 225 6.44 9.50 -22.29
CA CYS A 225 6.14 10.35 -21.15
C CYS A 225 7.43 10.83 -20.52
N ARG A 226 7.63 12.15 -20.50
CA ARG A 226 8.59 12.79 -19.61
C ARG A 226 7.92 13.03 -18.26
N PHE A 227 8.64 12.84 -17.17
CA PHE A 227 8.15 13.14 -15.83
C PHE A 227 9.28 13.54 -14.89
N ARG A 228 8.96 14.27 -13.81
CA ARG A 228 9.94 14.67 -12.79
C ARG A 228 9.28 14.65 -11.42
N LEU A 229 10.02 14.15 -10.44
CA LEU A 229 9.61 14.11 -9.03
C LEU A 229 10.28 15.30 -8.31
N ILE A 230 9.50 16.32 -7.96
CA ILE A 230 9.98 17.58 -7.41
C ILE A 230 9.62 17.64 -5.93
N LYS A 231 10.63 17.56 -5.05
CA LYS A 231 10.47 17.75 -3.60
C LYS A 231 10.24 19.24 -3.32
N SER A 232 9.16 19.57 -2.64
CA SER A 232 8.82 20.95 -2.21
C SER A 232 8.56 20.97 -0.70
N PHE A 233 8.48 22.17 -0.11
CA PHE A 233 7.99 22.33 1.26
C PHE A 233 6.45 22.27 1.28
N ASP A 234 5.87 21.92 2.44
CA ASP A 234 4.42 22.04 2.67
C ASP A 234 4.04 23.52 2.84
N ASN A 235 3.95 24.22 1.71
CA ASN A 235 3.62 25.65 1.64
C ASN A 235 2.87 25.93 0.33
N ASN A 236 1.67 26.49 0.42
CA ASN A 236 0.79 26.70 -0.73
C ASN A 236 1.42 27.57 -1.84
N TYR A 237 2.14 28.63 -1.47
CA TYR A 237 2.79 29.52 -2.44
C TYR A 237 3.93 28.78 -3.15
N LEU A 238 4.80 28.10 -2.41
CA LEU A 238 5.91 27.32 -2.99
C LEU A 238 5.43 26.15 -3.85
N ARG A 239 4.27 25.54 -3.53
CA ARG A 239 3.62 24.56 -4.40
C ARG A 239 3.04 25.20 -5.67
N SER A 240 2.38 26.36 -5.55
CA SER A 240 1.74 27.03 -6.70
C SER A 240 2.70 27.47 -7.79
N ILE A 241 3.97 27.79 -7.45
CA ILE A 241 5.00 28.13 -8.45
C ILE A 241 5.17 26.98 -9.46
N TYR A 242 5.14 25.72 -9.03
CA TYR A 242 5.31 24.57 -9.92
C TYR A 242 4.03 24.16 -10.66
N THR A 243 2.86 24.44 -10.11
CA THR A 243 1.56 24.07 -10.71
C THR A 243 0.94 25.16 -11.58
N ALA A 244 1.43 26.40 -11.50
CA ALA A 244 0.99 27.52 -12.34
C ALA A 244 1.29 27.29 -13.84
N PRO A 245 0.37 27.61 -14.76
CA PRO A 245 0.55 27.32 -16.19
C PRO A 245 1.80 27.94 -16.83
N ASN A 246 2.24 29.11 -16.37
CA ASN A 246 3.39 29.81 -16.92
C ASN A 246 4.75 29.14 -16.61
N HIS A 247 4.84 28.25 -15.61
CA HIS A 247 6.10 27.60 -15.22
C HIS A 247 6.28 26.19 -15.83
N ARG A 248 5.30 25.69 -16.59
CA ARG A 248 5.20 24.29 -17.05
C ARG A 248 6.42 23.80 -17.83
N GLU A 249 7.03 24.64 -18.67
CA GLU A 249 8.28 24.30 -19.36
C GLU A 249 9.47 24.18 -18.40
N GLU A 250 9.54 25.06 -17.40
CA GLU A 250 10.69 25.21 -16.50
C GLU A 250 10.90 23.97 -15.64
N LEU A 251 9.80 23.26 -15.35
CA LEU A 251 9.78 21.94 -14.71
C LEU A 251 10.74 20.94 -15.36
N PHE A 252 10.95 21.04 -16.68
CA PHE A 252 11.74 20.11 -17.48
C PHE A 252 13.10 20.67 -17.94
N ARG A 253 13.43 21.95 -17.67
CA ARG A 253 14.65 22.60 -18.19
C ARG A 253 15.98 22.08 -17.61
N SER A 254 15.99 21.42 -16.45
CA SER A 254 17.23 20.99 -15.77
C SER A 254 17.47 19.49 -15.79
N ALA A 255 16.47 18.67 -15.44
CA ALA A 255 16.53 17.22 -15.52
C ALA A 255 15.12 16.59 -15.52
N PHE A 256 14.96 15.44 -16.17
CA PHE A 256 13.71 14.67 -16.17
C PHE A 256 13.97 13.18 -16.40
N TYR A 257 12.94 12.37 -16.14
CA TYR A 257 12.87 10.97 -16.50
C TYR A 257 12.01 10.79 -17.75
N GLU A 258 12.33 9.82 -18.59
CA GLU A 258 11.60 9.53 -19.83
C GLU A 258 11.36 8.02 -19.98
N VAL A 259 10.13 7.65 -20.37
CA VAL A 259 9.70 6.28 -20.66
C VAL A 259 8.79 6.29 -21.89
N LYS A 260 8.58 5.15 -22.57
CA LYS A 260 7.49 5.03 -23.55
C LYS A 260 6.15 5.29 -22.86
N TYR A 261 5.25 6.03 -23.49
CA TYR A 261 4.05 6.57 -22.84
C TYR A 261 3.15 5.48 -22.24
N TYR A 262 2.96 4.36 -22.96
CA TYR A 262 2.16 3.22 -22.47
C TYR A 262 2.68 2.67 -21.13
N ALA A 263 3.99 2.73 -20.86
CA ALA A 263 4.56 2.24 -19.61
C ALA A 263 4.23 3.19 -18.44
N PHE A 264 4.23 4.50 -18.66
CA PHE A 264 3.75 5.47 -17.67
C PHE A 264 2.23 5.38 -17.49
N LYS A 265 1.48 5.27 -18.60
CA LYS A 265 0.02 5.09 -18.57
C LYS A 265 -0.34 3.88 -17.73
N ASN A 266 0.23 2.70 -18.00
CA ASN A 266 -0.04 1.49 -17.23
C ASN A 266 0.41 1.63 -15.77
N PHE A 267 1.55 2.28 -15.50
CA PHE A 267 2.04 2.51 -14.14
C PHE A 267 1.03 3.28 -13.27
N ILE A 268 0.36 4.30 -13.81
CA ILE A 268 -0.67 5.05 -13.08
C ILE A 268 -2.05 4.38 -13.18
N GLN A 269 -2.40 3.83 -14.35
CA GLN A 269 -3.74 3.28 -14.61
C GLN A 269 -4.04 2.06 -13.75
N THR A 270 -3.12 1.10 -13.57
CA THR A 270 -3.37 -0.05 -12.69
C THR A 270 -3.71 0.39 -11.26
N ALA A 271 -3.10 1.47 -10.77
CA ALA A 271 -3.44 2.04 -9.47
C ALA A 271 -4.75 2.86 -9.46
N LYS A 272 -5.19 3.41 -10.62
CA LYS A 272 -6.54 4.00 -10.80
C LYS A 272 -7.60 2.90 -10.81
N ASP A 273 -7.35 1.78 -11.48
CA ASP A 273 -8.24 0.62 -11.55
C ASP A 273 -8.42 -0.01 -10.16
N ASP A 274 -7.38 0.05 -9.33
CA ASP A 274 -7.42 -0.38 -7.93
C ASP A 274 -7.95 0.69 -6.94
N TYR A 275 -8.32 1.89 -7.39
CA TYR A 275 -8.94 2.90 -6.53
C TYR A 275 -10.46 2.66 -6.37
N VAL A 276 -10.86 2.29 -5.16
CA VAL A 276 -12.25 2.00 -4.83
C VAL A 276 -12.88 3.22 -4.15
N LYS A 277 -13.66 4.00 -4.90
CA LYS A 277 -14.38 5.16 -4.36
C LYS A 277 -15.50 4.70 -3.42
N VAL A 278 -15.48 5.21 -2.19
CA VAL A 278 -16.45 4.90 -1.13
C VAL A 278 -17.00 6.21 -0.56
N THR A 279 -18.30 6.23 -0.24
CA THR A 279 -18.97 7.37 0.41
C THR A 279 -19.20 7.08 1.90
N PRO A 280 -19.18 8.10 2.78
CA PRO A 280 -19.66 7.95 4.14
C PRO A 280 -21.12 7.46 4.14
N ALA A 281 -21.49 6.60 5.10
CA ALA A 281 -22.82 5.99 5.20
C ALA A 281 -23.97 6.97 5.51
N THR A 282 -23.67 8.27 5.61
CA THR A 282 -24.62 9.37 5.85
C THR A 282 -25.26 9.93 4.58
N GLY A 283 -24.79 9.53 3.39
CA GLY A 283 -25.37 9.95 2.11
C GLY A 283 -26.37 8.92 1.55
N THR A 284 -27.53 9.39 1.08
CA THR A 284 -28.57 8.58 0.40
C THR A 284 -28.17 8.07 -1.01
N GLY A 285 -26.90 8.19 -1.39
CA GLY A 285 -26.40 7.84 -2.72
C GLY A 285 -26.08 6.35 -2.85
N ASN A 286 -27.00 5.59 -3.45
CA ASN A 286 -26.87 4.20 -3.90
C ASN A 286 -26.14 3.27 -2.91
N SER A 287 -26.77 3.00 -1.77
CA SER A 287 -26.22 2.22 -0.64
C SER A 287 -25.67 0.84 -1.04
N PHE A 288 -26.21 0.21 -2.09
CA PHE A 288 -25.67 -1.03 -2.68
C PHE A 288 -24.22 -0.89 -3.10
N GLN A 289 -23.94 0.08 -3.98
CA GLN A 289 -22.59 0.31 -4.52
C GLN A 289 -21.62 0.64 -3.40
N ASN A 290 -22.08 1.38 -2.38
CA ASN A 290 -21.25 1.75 -1.25
C ASN A 290 -20.86 0.54 -0.38
N TYR A 291 -21.82 -0.35 -0.05
CA TYR A 291 -21.50 -1.59 0.68
C TYR A 291 -20.68 -2.57 -0.16
N TYR A 292 -20.96 -2.72 -1.46
CA TYR A 292 -20.14 -3.55 -2.34
C TYR A 292 -18.69 -3.04 -2.41
N ASN A 293 -18.49 -1.73 -2.55
CA ASN A 293 -17.17 -1.10 -2.55
C ASN A 293 -16.46 -1.24 -1.18
N TRP A 294 -17.18 -1.13 -0.06
CA TRP A 294 -16.63 -1.48 1.27
C TRP A 294 -16.17 -2.94 1.35
N GLY A 295 -16.96 -3.87 0.79
CA GLY A 295 -16.62 -5.29 0.72
C GLY A 295 -15.33 -5.54 -0.06
N ILE A 296 -15.17 -4.90 -1.23
CA ILE A 296 -13.93 -4.98 -2.02
C ILE A 296 -12.73 -4.48 -1.20
N ILE A 297 -12.86 -3.35 -0.50
CA ILE A 297 -11.77 -2.80 0.33
C ILE A 297 -11.38 -3.76 1.46
N LYS A 298 -12.35 -4.34 2.18
CA LYS A 298 -12.05 -5.28 3.28
C LYS A 298 -11.49 -6.60 2.76
N TYR A 299 -11.98 -7.11 1.62
CA TYR A 299 -11.42 -8.28 0.93
C TYR A 299 -9.94 -8.06 0.56
N ARG A 300 -9.62 -6.92 -0.06
CA ARG A 300 -8.25 -6.54 -0.44
C ARG A 300 -7.32 -6.31 0.76
N ALA A 301 -7.87 -5.87 1.90
CA ALA A 301 -7.13 -5.73 3.15
C ALA A 301 -6.86 -7.07 3.86
N GLY A 302 -7.50 -8.17 3.43
CA GLY A 302 -7.46 -9.49 4.08
C GLY A 302 -8.51 -9.69 5.19
N ASP A 303 -9.35 -8.69 5.44
CA ASP A 303 -10.49 -8.76 6.37
C ASP A 303 -11.68 -9.40 5.66
N TYR A 304 -11.57 -10.71 5.41
CA TYR A 304 -12.61 -11.48 4.73
C TYR A 304 -13.91 -11.57 5.54
N ILE A 305 -13.87 -11.35 6.87
CA ILE A 305 -15.05 -11.38 7.73
C ILE A 305 -15.91 -10.14 7.48
N LYS A 306 -15.35 -8.92 7.54
CA LYS A 306 -16.11 -7.71 7.16
C LYS A 306 -16.39 -7.67 5.66
N ALA A 307 -15.55 -8.26 4.82
CA ALA A 307 -15.87 -8.40 3.39
C ALA A 307 -17.19 -9.15 3.17
N ILE A 308 -17.36 -10.33 3.79
CA ILE A 308 -18.60 -11.11 3.77
C ILE A 308 -19.78 -10.26 4.26
N GLU A 309 -19.64 -9.59 5.41
CA GLU A 309 -20.69 -8.74 5.98
C GLU A 309 -21.14 -7.62 5.02
N TYR A 310 -20.19 -6.93 4.39
CA TYR A 310 -20.47 -5.86 3.45
C TYR A 310 -21.05 -6.37 2.12
N PHE A 311 -20.59 -7.50 1.58
CA PHE A 311 -21.20 -8.10 0.40
C PHE A 311 -22.62 -8.59 0.68
N GLN A 312 -22.88 -9.18 1.86
CA GLN A 312 -24.23 -9.55 2.30
C GLN A 312 -25.13 -8.31 2.46
N LYS A 313 -24.62 -7.21 3.03
CA LYS A 313 -25.35 -5.92 3.11
C LYS A 313 -25.64 -5.32 1.74
N ALA A 314 -24.75 -5.47 0.75
CA ALA A 314 -25.04 -5.07 -0.63
C ALA A 314 -26.15 -5.95 -1.24
N ILE A 315 -25.98 -7.27 -1.24
CA ILE A 315 -26.94 -8.25 -1.77
C ILE A 315 -28.34 -8.06 -1.16
N ALA A 316 -28.43 -7.80 0.15
CA ALA A 316 -29.71 -7.60 0.85
C ALA A 316 -30.47 -6.34 0.44
N LEU A 317 -29.81 -5.32 -0.14
CA LEU A 317 -30.48 -4.11 -0.63
C LEU A 317 -31.07 -4.30 -2.04
N HIS A 318 -30.45 -5.13 -2.88
CA HIS A 318 -30.93 -5.44 -4.23
C HIS A 318 -30.80 -6.96 -4.49
N PRO A 319 -31.66 -7.79 -3.88
CA PRO A 319 -31.64 -9.24 -4.09
C PRO A 319 -31.92 -9.64 -5.55
N ASP A 320 -32.60 -8.77 -6.30
CA ASP A 320 -32.92 -8.92 -7.72
C ASP A 320 -31.92 -8.19 -8.65
N ALA A 321 -30.80 -7.68 -8.14
CA ALA A 321 -29.75 -7.11 -8.99
C ALA A 321 -29.17 -8.19 -9.91
N LYS A 322 -29.09 -7.88 -11.21
CA LYS A 322 -28.41 -8.73 -12.21
C LYS A 322 -26.87 -8.63 -12.15
N ASP A 323 -26.34 -8.14 -11.03
CA ASP A 323 -24.92 -8.09 -10.74
C ASP A 323 -24.50 -9.40 -10.04
N PHE A 324 -23.83 -10.27 -10.78
CA PHE A 324 -23.21 -11.48 -10.25
C PHE A 324 -22.02 -11.17 -9.32
N MET A 325 -21.44 -9.97 -9.44
CA MET A 325 -20.17 -9.59 -8.81
C MET A 325 -20.17 -9.69 -7.28
N PRO A 326 -21.16 -9.15 -6.53
CA PRO A 326 -21.19 -9.31 -5.06
C PRO A 326 -21.21 -10.78 -4.61
N PHE A 327 -21.89 -11.66 -5.36
CA PHE A 327 -21.94 -13.10 -5.07
C PHE A 327 -20.59 -13.78 -5.34
N ALA A 328 -19.93 -13.46 -6.45
CA ALA A 328 -18.58 -13.96 -6.75
C ALA A 328 -17.55 -13.49 -5.69
N TYR A 329 -17.57 -12.21 -5.32
CA TYR A 329 -16.70 -11.68 -4.27
C TYR A 329 -17.02 -12.23 -2.86
N LEU A 330 -18.29 -12.50 -2.55
CA LEU A 330 -18.72 -13.18 -1.34
C LEU A 330 -18.16 -14.60 -1.27
N GLY A 331 -18.26 -15.35 -2.37
CA GLY A 331 -17.69 -16.69 -2.51
C GLY A 331 -16.16 -16.69 -2.35
N ASN A 332 -15.48 -15.72 -2.95
CA ASN A 332 -14.04 -15.53 -2.78
C ASN A 332 -13.66 -15.30 -1.31
N ALA A 333 -14.38 -14.42 -0.60
CA ALA A 333 -14.14 -14.15 0.82
C ALA A 333 -14.41 -15.39 1.71
N GLN A 334 -15.45 -16.17 1.39
CA GLN A 334 -15.74 -17.45 2.06
C GLN A 334 -14.65 -18.51 1.78
N SER A 335 -14.17 -18.61 0.54
CA SER A 335 -13.04 -19.47 0.14
C SER A 335 -11.77 -19.15 0.95
N LYS A 336 -11.42 -17.87 1.11
CA LYS A 336 -10.27 -17.44 1.93
C LYS A 336 -10.45 -17.64 3.44
N LEU A 337 -11.66 -17.95 3.91
CA LEU A 337 -11.95 -18.43 5.27
C LEU A 337 -12.21 -19.94 5.34
N HIS A 338 -11.88 -20.69 4.28
CA HIS A 338 -12.09 -22.14 4.13
C HIS A 338 -13.56 -22.61 4.28
N ARG A 339 -14.53 -21.70 4.08
CA ARG A 339 -15.97 -22.00 4.10
C ARG A 339 -16.46 -22.47 2.74
N TYR A 340 -15.91 -23.60 2.28
CA TYR A 340 -16.09 -24.05 0.90
C TYR A 340 -17.55 -24.34 0.51
N SER A 341 -18.38 -24.81 1.45
CA SER A 341 -19.83 -24.98 1.26
C SER A 341 -20.52 -23.67 0.87
N ASP A 342 -20.24 -22.62 1.64
CA ASP A 342 -20.86 -21.31 1.52
C ASP A 342 -20.35 -20.63 0.23
N ALA A 343 -19.06 -20.83 -0.06
CA ALA A 343 -18.40 -20.32 -1.25
C ALA A 343 -19.01 -20.91 -2.54
N ILE A 344 -19.22 -22.24 -2.58
CA ILE A 344 -19.86 -22.92 -3.71
C ILE A 344 -21.26 -22.34 -3.95
N GLY A 345 -22.11 -22.26 -2.91
CA GLY A 345 -23.46 -21.69 -3.07
C GLY A 345 -23.47 -20.22 -3.54
N SER A 346 -22.46 -19.44 -3.16
CA SER A 346 -22.30 -18.05 -3.64
C SER A 346 -21.80 -18.00 -5.10
N TYR A 347 -20.92 -18.91 -5.51
CA TYR A 347 -20.48 -19.03 -6.90
C TYR A 347 -21.58 -19.55 -7.82
N ASP A 348 -22.35 -20.54 -7.39
CA ASP A 348 -23.49 -21.08 -8.12
C ASP A 348 -24.53 -19.97 -8.36
N ARG A 349 -24.86 -19.18 -7.32
CA ARG A 349 -25.76 -18.03 -7.48
C ARG A 349 -25.20 -16.93 -8.39
N ALA A 350 -23.88 -16.75 -8.43
CA ALA A 350 -23.26 -15.86 -9.41
C ALA A 350 -23.43 -16.41 -10.85
N LEU A 351 -23.18 -17.70 -11.05
CA LEU A 351 -23.31 -18.40 -12.34
C LEU A 351 -24.75 -18.41 -12.88
N GLU A 352 -25.75 -18.51 -12.00
CA GLU A 352 -27.17 -18.34 -12.36
C GLU A 352 -27.50 -16.94 -12.92
N ILE A 353 -26.77 -15.91 -12.48
CA ILE A 353 -27.03 -14.51 -12.87
C ILE A 353 -26.33 -14.14 -14.19
N ASN A 354 -25.08 -14.58 -14.39
CA ASN A 354 -24.33 -14.30 -15.63
C ASN A 354 -23.24 -15.35 -15.92
N PRO A 355 -23.58 -16.49 -16.56
CA PRO A 355 -22.63 -17.58 -16.79
C PRO A 355 -21.51 -17.20 -17.77
N ASP A 356 -21.85 -16.51 -18.86
CA ASP A 356 -20.91 -16.19 -19.95
C ASP A 356 -19.79 -15.24 -19.50
N ASN A 357 -20.14 -14.26 -18.66
CA ASN A 357 -19.18 -13.27 -18.17
C ASN A 357 -18.29 -13.87 -17.07
N ILE A 358 -18.83 -14.70 -16.18
CA ILE A 358 -18.04 -15.38 -15.13
C ILE A 358 -16.95 -16.28 -15.72
N MET A 359 -17.18 -16.89 -16.88
CA MET A 359 -16.15 -17.70 -17.55
C MET A 359 -14.92 -16.86 -17.97
N GLN A 360 -15.09 -15.57 -18.26
CA GLN A 360 -13.98 -14.62 -18.47
C GLN A 360 -13.30 -14.25 -17.14
N TYR A 361 -14.07 -14.11 -16.05
CA TYR A 361 -13.57 -13.94 -14.68
C TYR A 361 -13.17 -15.25 -13.97
N SER A 362 -12.92 -16.34 -14.71
CA SER A 362 -12.61 -17.66 -14.13
C SER A 362 -11.40 -17.66 -13.19
N ASN A 363 -10.40 -16.82 -13.45
CA ASN A 363 -9.24 -16.58 -12.58
C ASN A 363 -9.60 -15.96 -11.22
N TRP A 364 -10.77 -15.34 -11.07
CA TRP A 364 -11.25 -14.79 -9.80
C TRP A 364 -12.03 -15.83 -8.98
N VAL A 365 -12.79 -16.72 -9.62
CA VAL A 365 -13.80 -17.60 -8.99
C VAL A 365 -13.24 -18.96 -8.53
N ARG A 366 -12.06 -19.37 -9.03
CA ARG A 366 -11.48 -20.71 -8.75
C ARG A 366 -10.14 -20.68 -8.00
N ASN A 367 -9.93 -19.71 -7.11
CA ASN A 367 -8.66 -19.46 -6.41
C ASN A 367 -8.76 -19.47 -4.87
#